data_AF-A0A2V8RQL0-F1
#
_entry.id   AF-A0A2V8RQL0-F1
#
_cell.length_a   1.000
_cell.length_b   1.000
_cell.length_c   1.000
_cell.angle_alpha   90.00
_cell.angle_beta   90.00
_cell.angle_gamma   90.00
#
_symmetry.space_group_name_H-M   'P 1'
#
loop_
_entity.id
_entity.type
_entity.pdbx_description
1 polymer ?
#
loop_
_entity_poly.entity_id
_entity_poly.type
_entity_poly.pdbx_seq_one_letter_code
_entity_poly.pdbx_strand_id
1 'polypeptide(L)'
;MSSENFEFFANVWNWKAAIEVIKHLDIISEGKLRQMSYNATGVKIEIDEAHLLGEKIRDEVLPKLAPDKRIYADGTITNAPDDMTLFKDDDEQWKNYSVGYDWLKEFSDFCLRSKGFQVF
;
A
#
# COMPACT_ATOMS: atom_id res chain seq x y z
N MET A 1 -29.68 -2.34 7.24
CA MET A 1 -28.35 -2.71 6.70
C MET A 1 -27.34 -1.95 7.52
N SER A 2 -26.66 -2.62 8.44
CA SER A 2 -25.67 -1.99 9.30
C SER A 2 -24.48 -1.59 8.44
N SER A 3 -24.07 -0.32 8.48
CA SER A 3 -22.78 0.10 7.95
C SER A 3 -21.71 -0.49 8.85
N GLU A 4 -21.28 -1.72 8.55
CA GLU A 4 -20.04 -2.23 9.13
C GLU A 4 -18.92 -1.27 8.72
N ASN A 5 -18.26 -0.67 9.71
CA ASN A 5 -17.03 0.07 9.49
C ASN A 5 -16.03 -0.93 8.89
N PHE A 6 -15.81 -0.85 7.58
CA PHE A 6 -14.90 -1.74 6.89
C PHE A 6 -13.48 -1.23 7.17
N GLU A 7 -12.72 -2.00 7.95
CA GLU A 7 -11.35 -1.66 8.34
C GLU A 7 -10.37 -2.50 7.51
N PHE A 8 -9.23 -1.89 7.18
CA PHE A 8 -8.12 -2.57 6.53
C PHE A 8 -6.89 -2.45 7.42
N PHE A 9 -6.44 -3.57 7.96
CA PHE A 9 -5.30 -3.59 8.87
C PHE A 9 -3.99 -3.63 8.09
N ALA A 10 -3.15 -2.62 8.30
CA ALA A 10 -1.81 -2.55 7.76
C ALA A 10 -0.80 -2.44 8.90
N ASN A 11 0.28 -3.23 8.84
CA ASN A 11 1.45 -2.97 9.68
C ASN A 11 2.39 -1.97 8.98
N VAL A 12 3.33 -1.39 9.73
CA VAL A 12 4.26 -0.38 9.21
C VAL A 12 5.17 -0.91 8.09
N TRP A 13 5.48 -2.21 8.11
CA TRP A 13 6.39 -2.85 7.14
C TRP A 13 5.77 -2.91 5.75
N ASN A 14 4.49 -3.29 5.67
CA ASN A 14 3.73 -3.27 4.42
C ASN A 14 3.29 -1.86 4.04
N TRP A 15 2.82 -1.06 5.01
CA TRP A 15 2.26 0.26 4.73
C TRP A 15 3.27 1.22 4.09
N LYS A 16 4.52 1.23 4.57
CA LYS A 16 5.57 2.06 3.95
C LYS A 16 5.85 1.69 2.50
N ALA A 17 5.93 0.40 2.18
CA ALA A 17 6.11 -0.03 0.79
C ALA A 17 4.88 0.30 -0.07
N ALA A 18 3.67 0.14 0.48
CA ALA A 18 2.44 0.52 -0.20
C ALA A 18 2.40 2.03 -0.51
N ILE A 19 2.85 2.91 0.38
CA ILE A 19 2.91 4.36 0.12
C ILE A 19 3.80 4.68 -1.09
N GLU A 20 4.95 4.02 -1.24
CA GLU A 20 5.82 4.25 -2.41
C GLU A 20 5.15 3.75 -3.70
N VAL A 21 4.41 2.64 -3.65
CA VAL A 21 3.56 2.20 -4.77
C VAL A 21 2.50 3.26 -5.10
N ILE A 22 1.76 3.77 -4.11
CA ILE A 22 0.72 4.80 -4.29
C ILE A 22 1.32 6.07 -4.89
N LYS A 23 2.49 6.48 -4.43
CA LYS A 23 3.23 7.64 -4.92
C LYS A 23 3.59 7.51 -6.40
N HIS A 24 4.00 6.33 -6.85
CA HIS A 24 4.30 6.09 -8.27
C HIS A 24 3.08 6.15 -9.19
N LEU A 25 1.87 6.00 -8.65
CA LEU A 25 0.63 6.11 -9.42
C LEU A 25 0.18 7.55 -9.66
N ASP A 26 0.75 8.51 -8.92
CA ASP A 26 0.48 9.96 -9.04
C ASP A 26 -1.02 10.32 -8.92
N ILE A 27 -1.73 9.61 -8.05
CA ILE A 27 -3.17 9.83 -7.78
C ILE A 27 -3.38 10.73 -6.58
N ILE A 28 -2.54 10.56 -5.56
CA ILE A 28 -2.66 11.24 -4.26
C ILE A 28 -1.60 12.33 -4.18
N SER A 29 -2.01 13.55 -3.81
CA SER A 29 -1.07 14.67 -3.64
C SER A 29 0.07 14.35 -2.67
N GLU A 30 1.25 14.93 -2.89
CA GLU A 30 2.41 14.77 -2.00
C GLU A 30 2.11 15.11 -0.53
N GLY A 31 1.27 16.13 -0.29
CA GLY A 31 0.86 16.52 1.05
C GLY A 31 0.07 15.43 1.77
N LYS A 32 -0.89 14.81 1.07
CA LYS A 32 -1.66 13.66 1.61
C LYS A 32 -0.77 12.44 1.79
N LEU A 33 0.11 12.12 0.83
CA LEU A 33 1.07 11.02 0.94
C LEU A 33 1.98 11.16 2.16
N ARG A 34 2.50 12.37 2.39
CA ARG A 34 3.29 12.67 3.59
C ARG A 34 2.47 12.44 4.85
N GLN A 35 1.19 12.85 4.90
CA GLN A 35 0.33 12.58 6.05
C GLN A 35 0.05 11.08 6.25
N MET A 36 -0.17 10.33 5.16
CA MET A 36 -0.37 8.87 5.21
C MET A 36 0.86 8.14 5.76
N SER A 37 2.07 8.71 5.61
CA SER A 37 3.31 8.11 6.13
C SER A 37 3.49 8.19 7.64
N TYR A 38 2.67 9.02 8.32
CA TYR A 38 2.68 9.16 9.76
C TYR A 38 1.46 8.48 10.37
N ASN A 39 1.67 7.87 11.54
CA ASN A 39 0.61 7.25 12.32
C ASN A 39 -0.39 8.31 12.84
N ALA A 40 -1.67 7.96 12.90
CA ALA A 40 -2.73 8.77 13.50
C ALA A 40 -2.91 10.20 12.97
N THR A 41 -2.58 10.46 11.70
CA THR A 41 -2.84 11.78 11.09
C THR A 41 -4.31 12.02 10.79
N GLY A 42 -5.11 10.95 10.64
CA GLY A 42 -6.51 11.07 10.30
C GLY A 42 -6.76 11.60 8.90
N VAL A 43 -5.77 11.54 8.00
CA VAL A 43 -5.92 11.98 6.61
C VAL A 43 -7.01 11.17 5.91
N LYS A 44 -7.82 11.86 5.12
CA LYS A 44 -8.95 11.28 4.39
C LYS A 44 -8.61 11.19 2.90
N ILE A 45 -8.92 10.02 2.34
CA ILE A 45 -8.91 9.75 0.92
C ILE A 45 -10.36 9.71 0.46
N GLU A 46 -10.70 10.55 -0.50
CA GLU A 46 -12.07 10.67 -1.00
C GLU A 46 -12.43 9.46 -1.88
N ILE A 47 -13.72 9.24 -2.12
CA ILE A 47 -14.21 8.08 -2.89
C ILE A 47 -13.57 7.97 -4.28
N ASP A 48 -13.46 9.08 -5.01
CA ASP A 48 -12.91 9.08 -6.37
C ASP A 48 -11.41 8.74 -6.36
N GLU A 49 -10.66 9.29 -5.40
CA GLU A 49 -9.24 8.97 -5.19
C GLU A 49 -9.05 7.51 -4.79
N ALA A 50 -9.89 7.00 -3.89
CA ALA A 50 -9.83 5.62 -3.43
C ALA A 50 -10.14 4.66 -4.57
N HIS A 51 -11.21 4.89 -5.33
CA HIS A 51 -11.60 4.01 -6.43
C HIS A 51 -10.54 4.01 -7.54
N LEU A 52 -10.05 5.20 -7.94
CA LEU A 52 -8.99 5.30 -8.92
C LEU A 52 -7.71 4.60 -8.45
N LEU A 53 -7.39 4.69 -7.15
CA LEU A 53 -6.27 3.97 -6.57
C LEU A 53 -6.43 2.45 -6.68
N GLY A 54 -7.61 1.93 -6.31
CA GLY A 54 -7.91 0.50 -6.42
C GLY A 54 -7.83 0.01 -7.86
N GLU A 55 -8.41 0.74 -8.81
CA GLU A 55 -8.35 0.41 -10.24
C GLU A 55 -6.90 0.36 -10.75
N LYS A 56 -6.10 1.37 -10.44
CA LYS A 56 -4.69 1.45 -10.86
C LYS A 56 -3.84 0.34 -10.26
N ILE A 57 -4.04 0.00 -8.99
CA ILE A 57 -3.36 -1.15 -8.37
C ILE A 57 -3.75 -2.44 -9.10
N ARG A 58 -5.05 -2.66 -9.30
CA ARG A 58 -5.58 -3.87 -9.97
C ARG A 58 -5.08 -4.01 -11.39
N ASP A 59 -5.08 -2.93 -12.17
CA ASP A 59 -4.89 -2.98 -13.63
C ASP A 59 -3.43 -2.73 -14.05
N GLU A 60 -2.64 -2.02 -13.23
CA GLU A 60 -1.26 -1.65 -13.59
C GLU A 60 -0.18 -2.26 -12.70
N VAL A 61 -0.47 -2.55 -11.42
CA VAL A 61 0.52 -3.06 -10.44
C VAL A 61 0.43 -4.58 -10.32
N LEU A 62 -0.76 -5.11 -10.01
CA LEU A 62 -0.98 -6.55 -9.82
C LEU A 62 -0.57 -7.40 -11.03
N PRO A 63 -0.79 -7.01 -12.31
CA PRO A 63 -0.37 -7.84 -13.43
C PRO A 63 1.16 -7.96 -13.56
N LYS A 64 1.91 -6.99 -13.04
CA LYS A 64 3.39 -7.00 -13.02
C LYS A 64 3.92 -7.75 -11.80
N LEU A 65 3.20 -7.66 -10.70
CA LEU A 65 3.49 -8.37 -9.45
C LEU A 65 2.85 -9.75 -9.50
N ALA A 66 3.56 -10.78 -9.97
CA ALA A 66 3.02 -12.13 -9.93
C ALA A 66 2.62 -12.56 -8.49
N PRO A 67 1.67 -13.51 -8.30
CA PRO A 67 1.15 -13.88 -6.98
C PRO A 67 2.18 -14.28 -5.92
N ASP A 68 3.33 -14.82 -6.35
CA ASP A 68 4.43 -15.28 -5.52
C ASP A 68 5.52 -14.21 -5.28
N LYS A 69 5.23 -12.95 -5.62
CA LYS A 69 6.20 -11.85 -5.57
C LYS A 69 5.78 -10.74 -4.61
N ARG A 70 6.78 -9.96 -4.21
CA ARG A 70 6.64 -8.76 -3.39
C ARG A 70 7.43 -7.59 -3.97
N ILE A 71 6.97 -6.39 -3.70
CA ILE A 71 7.62 -5.13 -4.06
C ILE A 71 8.27 -4.56 -2.79
N TYR A 72 9.54 -4.18 -2.86
CA TYR A 72 10.20 -3.45 -1.79
C TYR A 72 9.88 -1.94 -1.83
N ALA A 73 10.24 -1.20 -0.78
CA ALA A 73 10.00 0.24 -0.74
C ALA A 73 10.71 1.05 -1.84
N ASP A 74 11.77 0.53 -2.46
CA ASP A 74 12.43 1.17 -3.60
C ASP A 74 11.74 0.87 -4.95
N GLY A 75 10.66 0.09 -4.94
CA GLY A 75 9.90 -0.32 -6.12
C GLY A 75 10.45 -1.58 -6.82
N THR A 76 11.56 -2.16 -6.36
CA THR A 76 12.08 -3.40 -6.94
C THR A 76 11.22 -4.61 -6.57
N ILE A 77 11.06 -5.54 -7.52
CA ILE A 77 10.26 -6.75 -7.35
C ILE A 77 11.18 -7.93 -7.03
N THR A 78 10.81 -8.72 -6.03
CA THR A 78 11.51 -9.96 -5.67
C THR A 78 10.55 -11.13 -5.52
N ASN A 79 11.06 -12.33 -5.73
CA ASN A 79 10.42 -13.61 -5.39
C ASN A 79 11.11 -14.32 -4.22
N ALA A 80 12.13 -13.70 -3.62
CA ALA A 80 12.76 -14.24 -2.42
C ALA A 80 11.74 -14.24 -1.28
N PRO A 81 11.62 -15.34 -0.50
CA PRO A 81 10.71 -15.41 0.63
C PRO A 81 11.12 -14.40 1.72
N ASP A 82 10.16 -13.95 2.52
CA ASP A 82 10.45 -13.21 3.73
C ASP A 82 10.99 -14.15 4.81
N ASP A 83 12.29 -14.08 5.07
CA ASP A 83 12.97 -14.87 6.09
C ASP A 83 13.09 -14.14 7.43
N MET A 84 12.43 -12.97 7.57
CA MET A 84 12.47 -12.09 8.73
C MET A 84 13.88 -11.53 9.04
N THR A 85 14.80 -11.56 8.07
CA THR A 85 16.08 -10.86 8.19
C THR A 85 15.85 -9.36 8.32
N LEU A 86 16.36 -8.78 9.41
CA LEU A 86 16.33 -7.33 9.62
C LEU A 86 17.64 -6.70 9.12
N PHE A 87 17.55 -5.96 8.01
CA PHE A 87 18.66 -5.20 7.43
C PHE A 87 18.90 -3.93 8.25
N LYS A 88 20.11 -3.78 8.81
CA LYS A 88 20.46 -2.64 9.67
C LYS A 88 21.24 -1.55 8.93
N ASP A 89 21.95 -1.91 7.87
CA ASP A 89 22.74 -0.98 7.08
C ASP A 89 21.80 -0.02 6.33
N ASP A 90 22.09 1.28 6.39
CA ASP A 90 21.19 2.33 5.92
C ASP A 90 20.86 2.20 4.41
N ASP A 91 21.81 1.67 3.63
CA ASP A 91 21.66 1.40 2.19
C ASP A 91 20.87 0.12 1.87
N GLU A 92 20.54 -0.70 2.87
CA GLU A 92 19.74 -1.92 2.73
C GLU A 92 18.43 -1.91 3.53
N GLN A 93 18.23 -0.95 4.43
CA GLN A 93 17.03 -0.86 5.28
C GLN A 93 15.71 -0.81 4.49
N TRP A 94 15.73 -0.35 3.24
CA TRP A 94 14.56 -0.36 2.36
C TRP A 94 14.00 -1.77 2.11
N LYS A 95 14.83 -2.82 2.21
CA LYS A 95 14.44 -4.23 2.07
C LYS A 95 13.55 -4.73 3.20
N ASN A 96 13.57 -4.07 4.37
CA ASN A 96 12.69 -4.42 5.49
C ASN A 96 11.22 -4.08 5.21
N TYR A 97 10.96 -3.26 4.19
CA TYR A 97 9.62 -2.81 3.82
C TYR A 97 9.24 -3.46 2.50
N SER A 98 8.18 -4.26 2.52
CA SER A 98 7.69 -4.88 1.29
C SER A 98 6.20 -5.14 1.33
N VAL A 99 5.59 -5.26 0.15
CA VAL A 99 4.18 -5.61 0.01
C VAL A 99 4.00 -6.70 -1.04
N GLY A 100 3.26 -7.73 -0.71
CA GLY A 100 2.97 -8.87 -1.59
C GLY A 100 1.74 -8.66 -2.47
N TYR A 101 1.58 -9.55 -3.45
CA TYR A 101 0.42 -9.55 -4.34
C TYR A 101 -0.92 -9.60 -3.59
N ASP A 102 -1.09 -10.57 -2.67
CA ASP A 102 -2.37 -10.76 -1.99
C ASP A 102 -2.75 -9.54 -1.14
N TRP A 103 -1.77 -8.93 -0.46
CA TRP A 103 -2.01 -7.70 0.29
C TRP A 103 -2.45 -6.54 -0.61
N LEU A 104 -1.77 -6.32 -1.75
CA LEU A 104 -2.15 -5.25 -2.69
C LEU A 104 -3.50 -5.53 -3.33
N LYS A 105 -3.83 -6.78 -3.56
CA LYS A 105 -5.14 -7.19 -4.06
C LYS A 105 -6.24 -6.89 -3.04
N GLU A 106 -6.04 -7.29 -1.78
CA GLU A 106 -6.98 -6.99 -0.70
C GLU A 106 -7.14 -5.48 -0.48
N PHE A 107 -6.04 -4.72 -0.55
CA PHE A 107 -6.07 -3.26 -0.45
C PHE A 107 -6.80 -2.61 -1.64
N SER A 108 -6.56 -3.09 -2.86
CA SER A 108 -7.30 -2.67 -4.05
C SER A 108 -8.81 -2.92 -3.89
N ASP A 109 -9.20 -4.12 -3.45
CA ASP A 109 -10.60 -4.48 -3.23
C ASP A 109 -11.23 -3.63 -2.12
N PHE A 110 -10.47 -3.33 -1.05
CA PHE A 110 -10.88 -2.40 -0.01
C PHE A 110 -11.16 -1.00 -0.59
N CYS A 111 -10.22 -0.46 -1.37
CA CYS A 111 -10.34 0.84 -2.01
C CYS A 111 -11.60 0.93 -2.89
N LEU A 112 -11.83 -0.05 -3.77
CA LEU A 112 -12.97 -0.13 -4.68
C LEU A 112 -14.33 -0.27 -3.97
N ARG A 113 -14.35 -0.86 -2.77
CA ARG A 113 -15.59 -1.05 -1.98
C ARG A 113 -15.82 0.11 -1.00
N SER A 114 -14.80 0.90 -0.72
CA SER A 114 -14.87 2.03 0.21
C SER A 114 -15.73 3.17 -0.36
N LYS A 115 -16.21 4.06 0.52
CA LYS A 115 -16.76 5.37 0.13
C LYS A 115 -15.71 6.46 0.35
N GLY A 116 -14.44 6.14 0.12
CA GLY A 116 -13.32 6.82 0.74
C GLY A 116 -12.95 6.18 2.09
N PHE A 117 -11.76 6.50 2.58
CA PHE A 117 -11.22 5.94 3.82
C PHE A 117 -10.37 6.96 4.59
N GLN A 118 -10.15 6.67 5.87
CA GLN A 118 -9.33 7.48 6.76
C GLN A 118 -8.17 6.64 7.30
N VAL A 119 -6.97 7.22 7.32
CA VAL A 119 -5.76 6.56 7.84
C VAL A 119 -5.55 6.97 9.29
N PHE A 120 -5.44 5.98 10.18
CA PHE A 120 -5.23 6.14 11.63
C PHE A 120 -3.96 5.46 12.09
#